data_AF-A0A1V3Q2G8-F1
#
_entry.id   AF-A0A1V3Q2G8-F1
#
_cell.length_a   1.000
_cell.length_b   1.000
_cell.length_c   1.000
_cell.angle_alpha   90.00
_cell.angle_beta   90.00
_cell.angle_gamma   90.00
#
_symmetry.space_group_name_H-M   'P 1'
#
loop_
_entity.id
_entity.type
_entity.pdbx_description
1 polymer ?
#
loop_
_entity_poly.entity_id
_entity_poly.type
_entity_poly.pdbx_seq_one_letter_code
_entity_poly.pdbx_strand_id
1 'polypeptide(L)'
;MTTVLTVISTLLWWVLYSSMAALVFALIGWSVLRWIERCAVVFNRVYFASLLWAMIGLLLVVCTAAYEGRLHPPYAALLSSGLLRIVLVVDMLVGVLLLWRLVPRIDARRIRPGSACMAVAAIMAISFGVATSLA
;
A
#
# COMPACT_ATOMS: atom_id res chain seq x y z
N MET A 1 26.19 -0.39 20.01
CA MET A 1 26.65 0.13 18.70
C MET A 1 26.09 -0.68 17.54
N THR A 2 26.28 -2.00 17.52
CA THR A 2 25.74 -2.87 16.45
C THR A 2 24.22 -2.83 16.33
N THR A 3 23.48 -2.94 17.45
CA THR A 3 22.01 -2.94 17.47
C THR A 3 21.39 -1.66 16.91
N VAL A 4 21.91 -0.50 17.30
CA VAL A 4 21.45 0.82 16.80
C VAL A 4 21.68 0.92 15.29
N LEU A 5 22.85 0.49 14.81
CA LEU A 5 23.17 0.52 13.40
C LEU A 5 22.27 -0.42 12.58
N THR A 6 21.98 -1.61 13.12
CA THR A 6 21.04 -2.57 12.51
C THR A 6 19.65 -1.97 12.41
N VAL A 7 19.11 -1.40 13.49
CA VAL A 7 17.78 -0.80 13.49
C VAL A 7 17.69 0.35 12.47
N ILE A 8 18.68 1.24 12.44
CA ILE A 8 18.71 2.36 11.48
C ILE A 8 18.76 1.83 10.05
N SER A 9 19.61 0.84 9.78
CA SER A 9 19.72 0.21 8.45
C SER A 9 18.39 -0.41 8.02
N THR A 10 17.72 -1.15 8.90
CA THR A 10 16.41 -1.75 8.61
C THR A 10 15.34 -0.70 8.35
N LEU A 11 15.31 0.39 9.12
CA LEU A 11 14.37 1.50 8.91
C LEU A 11 14.61 2.19 7.55
N LEU A 12 15.88 2.40 7.18
CA LEU A 12 16.23 2.98 5.88
C LEU A 12 15.76 2.09 4.73
N TRP A 13 16.04 0.78 4.81
CA TRP A 13 15.58 -0.17 3.81
C TRP A 13 14.07 -0.24 3.71
N TRP A 14 13.38 -0.21 4.85
CA TRP A 14 11.91 -0.19 4.89
C TRP A 14 11.37 1.02 4.12
N VAL A 15 11.88 2.23 4.43
CA VAL A 15 11.46 3.47 3.76
C VAL A 15 11.78 3.43 2.26
N LEU A 16 12.97 2.98 1.87
CA LEU A 16 13.38 2.92 0.46
C LEU A 16 12.51 1.97 -0.36
N TYR A 17 12.28 0.74 0.12
CA TYR A 17 11.44 -0.22 -0.59
C TYR A 17 9.99 0.24 -0.70
N SER A 18 9.41 0.76 0.39
CA SER A 18 8.05 1.32 0.34
C SER A 18 7.98 2.54 -0.57
N SER A 19 9.02 3.36 -0.68
CA SER A 19 9.08 4.49 -1.61
C SER A 19 8.98 4.06 -3.07
N MET A 20 9.68 2.99 -3.45
CA MET A 20 9.61 2.44 -4.80
C MET A 20 8.22 1.88 -5.10
N ALA A 21 7.65 1.08 -4.20
CA ALA A 21 6.30 0.55 -4.34
C ALA A 21 5.24 1.65 -4.38
N ALA A 22 5.37 2.65 -3.50
CA ALA A 22 4.48 3.80 -3.42
C ALA A 22 4.45 4.62 -4.69
N LEU A 23 5.57 4.73 -5.42
CA LEU A 23 5.61 5.43 -6.70
C LEU A 23 4.73 4.73 -7.74
N VAL A 24 4.82 3.40 -7.82
CA VAL A 24 3.96 2.60 -8.71
C VAL A 24 2.50 2.73 -8.34
N PHE A 25 2.18 2.60 -7.05
CA PHE A 25 0.81 2.77 -6.54
C PHE A 25 0.29 4.18 -6.79
N ALA A 26 1.13 5.20 -6.63
CA ALA A 26 0.76 6.58 -6.87
C ALA A 26 0.49 6.86 -8.36
N LEU A 27 1.26 6.27 -9.28
CA LEU A 27 1.01 6.40 -10.72
C LEU A 27 -0.33 5.79 -11.13
N ILE A 28 -0.64 4.60 -10.62
CA ILE A 28 -1.92 3.93 -10.86
C ILE A 28 -3.05 4.74 -10.23
N GLY A 29 -2.96 5.01 -8.94
CA GLY A 29 -3.99 5.71 -8.17
C GLY A 29 -4.27 7.11 -8.70
N TRP A 30 -3.23 7.87 -9.06
CA TRP A 30 -3.38 9.19 -9.66
C TRP A 30 -4.08 9.14 -11.02
N SER A 31 -3.71 8.18 -11.88
CA SER A 31 -4.34 8.00 -13.19
C SER A 31 -5.83 7.66 -13.05
N VAL A 32 -6.16 6.73 -12.14
CA VAL A 32 -7.54 6.32 -11.85
C VAL A 32 -8.35 7.47 -11.25
N LEU A 33 -7.81 8.19 -10.28
CA LEU A 33 -8.49 9.33 -9.66
C LEU A 33 -8.73 10.47 -10.66
N ARG A 34 -7.75 10.78 -11.51
CA ARG A 34 -7.91 11.79 -12.57
C ARG A 34 -8.97 11.37 -13.59
N TRP A 35 -9.04 10.08 -13.91
CA TRP A 35 -10.04 9.53 -14.82
C TRP A 35 -11.47 9.65 -14.25
N ILE A 36 -11.65 9.23 -13.00
CA ILE A 36 -12.97 9.20 -12.33
C ILE A 36 -13.44 10.62 -12.00
N GLU A 37 -12.58 11.43 -11.39
CA GLU A 37 -12.97 12.75 -10.91
C GLU A 37 -12.97 13.81 -12.00
N ARG A 38 -12.36 13.56 -13.17
CA ARG A 38 -12.23 14.51 -14.29
C ARG A 38 -11.63 15.87 -13.89
N CYS A 39 -10.98 15.95 -12.73
CA CYS A 39 -10.33 17.14 -12.19
C CYS A 39 -8.85 16.84 -11.98
N ALA A 40 -8.03 17.89 -11.91
CA ALA A 40 -6.63 17.70 -11.58
C ALA A 40 -6.49 17.33 -10.09
N VAL A 41 -5.69 16.30 -9.84
CA VAL A 41 -5.38 15.75 -8.52
C VAL A 41 -3.88 15.93 -8.30
N VAL A 42 -3.50 16.43 -7.12
CA VAL A 42 -2.09 16.73 -6.82
C VAL A 42 -1.34 15.42 -6.61
N PHE A 43 -0.45 15.08 -7.56
CA PHE A 43 0.34 13.85 -7.52
C PHE A 43 1.11 13.69 -6.20
N ASN A 44 1.71 14.78 -5.68
CA ASN A 44 2.45 14.75 -4.42
C ASN A 44 1.61 14.24 -3.22
N ARG A 45 0.32 14.58 -3.17
CA ARG A 45 -0.57 14.12 -2.09
C ARG A 45 -0.95 12.65 -2.26
N VAL A 46 -1.18 12.21 -3.49
CA VAL A 46 -1.43 10.80 -3.83
C VAL A 46 -0.20 9.95 -3.50
N TYR A 47 0.99 10.45 -3.84
CA TYR A 47 2.26 9.82 -3.52
C TYR A 47 2.46 9.68 -2.01
N PHE A 48 2.26 10.76 -1.25
CA PHE A 48 2.39 10.71 0.21
C PHE A 48 1.40 9.71 0.85
N ALA A 49 0.14 9.69 0.40
CA ALA A 49 -0.84 8.72 0.85
C ALA A 49 -0.44 7.27 0.50
N SER A 50 0.06 7.05 -0.71
CA SER A 50 0.54 5.75 -1.18
C SER A 50 1.79 5.28 -0.43
N LEU A 51 2.67 6.21 -0.03
CA LEU A 51 3.85 5.93 0.78
C LEU A 51 3.46 5.43 2.17
N LEU A 52 2.58 6.17 2.85
CA LEU A 52 2.07 5.74 4.16
C LEU A 52 1.36 4.40 4.06
N TRP A 53 0.58 4.21 3.01
CA TRP A 53 -0.11 2.94 2.78
C TRP A 53 0.89 1.79 2.57
N ALA A 54 1.89 1.96 1.70
CA ALA A 54 2.92 0.95 1.46
C ALA A 54 3.77 0.63 2.71
N MET A 55 4.04 1.63 3.55
CA MET A 55 4.74 1.42 4.82
C MET A 55 3.91 0.57 5.78
N ILE A 56 2.63 0.92 5.96
CA ILE A 56 1.71 0.18 6.83
C ILE A 56 1.47 -1.22 6.29
N GLY A 57 1.24 -1.37 4.98
CA GLY A 57 1.02 -2.67 4.34
C GLY A 57 2.20 -3.61 4.50
N LEU A 58 3.44 -3.12 4.32
CA LEU A 58 4.62 -3.95 4.57
C LEU A 58 4.71 -4.37 6.04
N LEU A 59 4.46 -3.45 6.97
CA LEU A 59 4.49 -3.74 8.40
C LEU A 59 3.42 -4.79 8.77
N LEU A 60 2.22 -4.66 8.23
CA LEU A 60 1.13 -5.62 8.41
C LEU A 60 1.53 -7.01 7.90
N VAL A 61 2.04 -7.13 6.68
CA VAL A 61 2.47 -8.42 6.10
C VAL A 61 3.61 -9.03 6.91
N VAL A 62 4.64 -8.25 7.26
CA VAL A 62 5.77 -8.73 8.07
C VAL A 62 5.33 -9.19 9.46
N CYS A 63 4.43 -8.43 10.12
CA CYS A 63 3.87 -8.83 11.40
C CYS A 63 3.09 -10.14 11.31
N THR A 64 2.29 -10.34 10.26
CA THR A 64 1.59 -11.63 10.06
C THR A 64 2.54 -12.79 9.81
N ALA A 65 3.56 -12.58 8.98
CA ALA A 65 4.58 -13.59 8.70
C ALA A 65 5.37 -13.97 9.96
N ALA A 66 5.69 -12.98 10.81
CA ALA A 66 6.32 -13.21 12.10
C ALA A 66 5.41 -13.96 13.08
N TYR A 67 4.12 -13.61 13.13
CA TYR A 67 3.14 -14.27 14.00
C TYR A 67 2.89 -15.73 13.60
N GLU A 68 2.87 -16.02 12.29
CA GLU A 68 2.73 -17.39 11.78
C GLU A 68 4.06 -18.18 11.79
N GLY A 69 5.18 -17.56 12.18
CA GLY A 69 6.51 -18.17 12.20
C GLY A 69 7.08 -18.48 10.80
N ARG A 70 6.50 -17.90 9.75
CA ARG A 70 6.81 -18.20 8.33
C ARG A 70 7.61 -17.07 7.69
N LEU A 71 8.75 -16.75 8.31
CA LEU A 71 9.68 -15.72 7.82
C LEU A 71 10.58 -16.22 6.68
N HIS A 72 10.70 -17.54 6.53
CA HIS A 72 11.54 -18.20 5.53
C HIS A 72 10.68 -18.91 4.47
N PRO A 73 11.18 -19.01 3.23
CA PRO A 73 10.50 -19.77 2.18
C PRO A 73 10.29 -21.24 2.61
N PRO A 74 9.18 -21.88 2.23
CA PRO A 74 8.23 -21.50 1.19
C PRO A 74 7.07 -20.57 1.66
N TYR A 75 6.92 -19.44 0.98
CA TYR A 75 5.87 -18.43 1.26
C TYR A 75 4.47 -18.81 0.78
N ALA A 76 4.34 -19.88 -0.04
CA ALA A 76 3.06 -20.36 -0.56
C ALA A 76 2.04 -20.70 0.55
N ALA A 77 2.53 -21.21 1.68
CA ALA A 77 1.67 -21.50 2.83
C ALA A 77 1.10 -20.24 3.48
N LEU A 78 1.83 -19.12 3.43
CA LEU A 78 1.36 -17.83 3.95
C LEU A 78 0.19 -17.30 3.10
N LEU A 79 0.23 -17.47 1.77
CA LEU A 79 -0.87 -17.10 0.87
C LEU A 79 -2.16 -17.88 1.11
N SER A 80 -2.05 -19.10 1.63
CA SER A 80 -3.20 -19.93 2.00
C SER A 80 -3.80 -19.58 3.36
N SER A 81 -3.12 -18.75 4.16
CA SER A 81 -3.53 -18.50 5.54
C SER A 81 -4.75 -17.57 5.63
N GLY A 82 -5.68 -17.90 6.53
CA GLY A 82 -6.86 -17.07 6.78
C GLY A 82 -6.50 -15.71 7.41
N LEU A 83 -5.41 -15.67 8.17
CA LEU A 83 -4.94 -14.47 8.86
C LEU A 83 -4.41 -13.44 7.85
N LEU A 84 -3.61 -13.86 6.87
CA LEU A 84 -3.13 -12.97 5.81
C LEU A 84 -4.29 -12.35 5.03
N ARG A 85 -5.36 -13.11 4.76
CA ARG A 85 -6.55 -12.59 4.07
C ARG A 85 -7.25 -11.49 4.87
N ILE A 86 -7.42 -11.68 6.18
CA ILE A 86 -8.00 -10.66 7.06
C ILE A 86 -7.12 -9.41 7.05
N VAL A 87 -5.81 -9.58 7.13
CA VAL A 87 -4.87 -8.45 7.12
C VAL A 87 -4.85 -7.72 5.79
N LEU A 88 -4.98 -8.42 4.65
CA LEU A 88 -5.12 -7.79 3.35
C LEU A 88 -6.40 -6.95 3.24
N VAL A 89 -7.51 -7.40 3.83
CA VAL A 89 -8.75 -6.61 3.89
C VAL A 89 -8.54 -5.36 4.76
N VAL A 90 -7.87 -5.49 5.91
CA VAL A 90 -7.53 -4.35 6.77
C VAL A 90 -6.63 -3.36 6.02
N ASP A 91 -5.63 -3.86 5.28
CA ASP A 91 -4.74 -3.05 4.46
C ASP A 91 -5.51 -2.27 3.39
N MET A 92 -6.46 -2.90 2.69
CA MET A 92 -7.35 -2.21 1.74
C MET A 92 -8.12 -1.07 2.40
N LEU A 93 -8.70 -1.31 3.58
CA LEU A 93 -9.44 -0.29 4.32
C LEU A 93 -8.55 0.88 4.71
N VAL A 94 -7.32 0.61 5.16
CA VAL A 94 -6.31 1.63 5.47
C VAL A 94 -5.96 2.44 4.22
N GLY A 95 -5.72 1.78 3.08
CA GLY A 95 -5.45 2.44 1.81
C GLY A 95 -6.56 3.40 1.39
N VAL A 96 -7.82 2.96 1.49
CA VAL A 96 -8.99 3.80 1.14
C VAL A 96 -9.07 5.01 2.07
N LEU A 97 -8.87 4.81 3.37
CA LEU A 97 -8.96 5.86 4.38
C LEU A 97 -7.83 6.90 4.22
N LEU A 98 -6.61 6.44 3.91
CA LEU A 98 -5.46 7.31 3.62
C LEU A 98 -5.70 8.14 2.36
N LEU A 99 -6.09 7.51 1.24
CA LEU A 99 -6.39 8.24 0.01
C LEU A 99 -7.52 9.24 0.23
N TRP A 100 -8.63 8.83 0.86
CA TRP A 100 -9.77 9.69 1.12
C TRP A 100 -9.45 10.89 2.02
N ARG A 101 -8.58 10.71 3.02
CA ARG A 101 -8.25 11.77 4.00
C ARG A 101 -7.12 12.69 3.53
N LEU A 102 -6.11 12.15 2.84
CA LEU A 102 -4.87 12.88 2.53
C LEU A 102 -4.84 13.46 1.12
N VAL A 103 -5.72 13.01 0.21
CA VAL A 103 -5.80 13.53 -1.16
C VAL A 103 -6.95 14.53 -1.26
N PRO A 104 -6.68 15.85 -1.13
CA PRO A 104 -7.67 16.86 -1.46
C PRO A 104 -7.82 16.99 -2.98
N ARG A 105 -9.03 17.34 -3.41
CA ARG A 105 -9.28 17.85 -4.76
C ARG A 105 -8.74 19.28 -4.87
N ILE A 106 -8.45 19.75 -6.08
CA ILE A 106 -7.99 21.14 -6.31
C ILE A 106 -8.98 22.18 -5.75
N ASP A 107 -10.27 21.87 -5.74
CA ASP A 107 -11.32 22.72 -5.16
C ASP A 107 -11.34 22.74 -3.60
N ALA A 108 -10.29 22.26 -2.93
CA ALA A 108 -10.22 22.04 -1.47
C ALA A 108 -11.29 21.11 -0.88
N ARG A 109 -12.12 20.47 -1.71
CA ARG A 109 -13.09 19.44 -1.32
C ARG A 109 -12.41 18.07 -1.24
N ARG A 110 -12.88 17.20 -0.34
CA ARG A 110 -12.42 15.81 -0.28
C ARG A 110 -12.89 15.04 -1.51
N ILE A 111 -12.07 14.06 -1.92
CA ILE A 111 -12.45 13.09 -2.94
C ILE A 111 -13.64 12.24 -2.46
N ARG A 112 -14.42 11.69 -3.38
CA ARG A 112 -15.53 10.80 -3.02
C ARG A 112 -14.96 9.50 -2.44
N PRO A 113 -15.55 8.92 -1.39
CA PRO A 113 -15.08 7.64 -0.86
C PRO A 113 -15.10 6.53 -1.92
N GLY A 114 -16.06 6.60 -2.86
CA GLY A 114 -16.12 5.68 -4.01
C GLY A 114 -14.92 5.79 -4.96
N SER A 115 -14.37 6.99 -5.21
CA SER A 115 -13.20 7.14 -6.09
C SER A 115 -11.92 6.63 -5.41
N ALA A 116 -11.78 6.85 -4.09
CA ALA A 116 -10.72 6.25 -3.28
C ALA A 116 -10.79 4.71 -3.30
N CYS A 117 -11.99 4.14 -3.14
CA CYS A 117 -12.21 2.70 -3.20
C CYS A 117 -11.79 2.11 -4.57
N MET A 118 -12.22 2.73 -5.67
CA MET A 118 -11.84 2.29 -7.02
C MET A 118 -10.33 2.37 -7.27
N ALA A 119 -9.66 3.40 -6.76
CA ALA A 119 -8.21 3.52 -6.86
C ALA A 119 -7.48 2.40 -6.11
N VAL A 120 -7.88 2.10 -4.87
CA VAL A 120 -7.33 0.99 -4.10
C VAL A 120 -7.61 -0.35 -4.77
N ALA A 121 -8.84 -0.57 -5.26
CA ALA A 121 -9.21 -1.79 -5.95
C ALA A 121 -8.36 -2.03 -7.20
N ALA A 122 -8.11 -0.98 -8.00
CA ALA A 122 -7.25 -1.07 -9.17
C ALA A 122 -5.79 -1.43 -8.80
N ILE A 123 -5.24 -0.78 -7.77
CA ILE A 123 -3.89 -1.07 -7.28
C ILE A 123 -3.79 -2.52 -6.80
N MET A 124 -4.78 -2.99 -6.04
CA MET A 124 -4.81 -4.35 -5.52
C MET A 124 -4.99 -5.40 -6.62
N ALA A 125 -5.85 -5.15 -7.61
CA ALA A 125 -6.02 -6.06 -8.74
C ALA A 125 -4.70 -6.24 -9.51
N ILE A 126 -3.97 -5.15 -9.74
CA ILE A 126 -2.67 -5.19 -10.42
C ILE A 126 -1.62 -5.88 -9.56
N SER A 127 -1.49 -5.52 -8.28
CA SER A 127 -0.48 -6.11 -7.40
C SER A 127 -0.71 -7.60 -7.17
N PHE A 128 -1.96 -8.02 -6.95
CA PHE A 128 -2.31 -9.42 -6.78
C PHE A 128 -2.08 -10.19 -8.09
N GLY A 129 -2.45 -9.63 -9.23
CA GLY A 129 -2.21 -10.24 -10.55
C GLY A 129 -0.72 -10.47 -10.82
N VAL A 130 0.13 -9.48 -10.50
CA VAL A 130 1.59 -9.63 -10.59
C VAL A 130 2.09 -10.71 -9.62
N ALA A 131 1.66 -10.68 -8.36
CA ALA A 131 2.08 -11.65 -7.35
C ALA A 131 1.70 -13.10 -7.73
N THR A 132 0.49 -13.32 -8.25
CA THR A 132 0.05 -14.66 -8.67
C THR A 132 0.67 -15.12 -9.98
N SER A 133 1.09 -14.20 -10.86
CA SER A 133 1.75 -14.56 -12.12
C SER A 133 3.22 -14.95 -11.93
N LEU A 134 3.83 -14.54 -10.82
CA LEU A 134 5.21 -14.83 -10.45
C LEU A 134 5.35 -16.03 -9.49
N ALA A 135 4.24 -16.58 -9.00
CA ALA A 135 4.17 -17.72 -8.09
C ALA A 135 4.06 -19.05 -8.85
#